data_AF-A0A6H5J8J3-F1
#
_entry.id   AF-A0A6H5J8J3-F1
#
_cell.length_a   1.000
_cell.length_b   1.000
_cell.length_c   1.000
_cell.angle_alpha   90.00
_cell.angle_beta   90.00
_cell.angle_gamma   90.00
#
_symmetry.space_group_name_H-M   'P 1'
#
loop_
_entity.id
_entity.type
_entity.pdbx_description
1 polymer ?
#
loop_
_entity_poly.entity_id
_entity_poly.type
_entity_poly.pdbx_seq_one_letter_code
_entity_poly.pdbx_strand_id
1 'polypeptide(L)'
;MLTPLSSLPGWLSQACDKHCGEMDYPFFALKYGFICSCGNSVPDESRRADDSLCSTPCRSPDTNSKCGGDLHQAIFWVSERGQ
;
A
#
# COMPACT_ATOMS: atom_id res chain seq x y z
N MET A 1 17.10 1.20 17.51
CA MET A 1 16.12 0.68 18.49
C MET A 1 14.85 0.42 17.70
N LEU A 2 14.68 -0.80 17.19
CA LEU A 2 13.59 -1.14 16.27
C LEU A 2 12.39 -1.57 17.12
N THR A 3 11.32 -0.78 17.09
CA THR A 3 10.06 -1.19 17.70
C THR A 3 9.49 -2.38 16.94
N PRO A 4 8.94 -3.38 17.64
CA PRO A 4 8.50 -4.60 17.01
C PRO A 4 7.26 -4.33 16.15
N LEU A 5 7.35 -4.65 14.84
CA LEU A 5 6.25 -4.71 13.87
C LEU A 5 5.18 -5.78 14.21
N SER A 6 5.23 -6.37 15.41
CA SER A 6 4.51 -7.59 15.78
C SER A 6 3.13 -7.35 16.40
N SER A 7 2.47 -6.21 16.12
CA SER A 7 1.19 -5.87 16.75
C SER A 7 -0.01 -5.70 15.81
N LEU A 8 0.13 -5.84 14.48
CA LEU A 8 -0.99 -5.50 13.58
C LEU A 8 -1.38 -6.65 12.62
N PRO A 9 -2.59 -7.24 12.81
CA PRO A 9 -3.21 -8.14 11.85
C PRO A 9 -3.85 -7.34 10.70
N GLY A 10 -3.04 -7.05 9.68
CA GLY A 10 -3.44 -6.31 8.48
C GLY A 10 -2.30 -5.41 8.01
N TRP A 11 -1.93 -5.50 6.73
CA TRP A 11 -0.81 -4.74 6.18
C TRP A 11 -1.12 -3.23 6.22
N LEU A 12 -0.31 -2.46 6.95
CA LEU A 12 -0.34 -0.99 6.89
C LEU A 12 0.34 -0.51 5.61
N SER A 13 -0.05 0.68 5.12
CA SER A 13 0.59 1.26 3.93
C SER A 13 2.11 1.39 4.09
N GLN A 14 2.59 1.85 5.25
CA GLN A 14 4.02 1.95 5.56
C GLN A 14 4.73 0.61 5.62
N ALA A 15 4.06 -0.44 6.09
CA ALA A 15 4.63 -1.79 6.10
C ALA A 15 4.76 -2.33 4.67
N CYS A 16 3.77 -2.05 3.82
CA CYS A 16 3.79 -2.41 2.40
C CYS A 16 4.88 -1.64 1.64
N ASP A 17 5.01 -0.34 1.91
CA ASP A 17 6.07 0.54 1.37
C ASP A 17 7.46 -0.03 1.69
N LYS A 18 7.74 -0.27 2.97
CA LYS A 18 9.01 -0.85 3.42
C LYS A 18 9.29 -2.22 2.81
N HIS A 19 8.29 -3.10 2.78
CA HIS A 19 8.45 -4.45 2.21
C HIS A 19 8.77 -4.39 0.71
N CYS A 20 8.06 -3.56 -0.05
CA CYS A 20 8.31 -3.41 -1.48
C CYS A 20 9.64 -2.71 -1.77
N GLY A 21 10.07 -1.76 -0.93
CA GLY A 21 11.39 -1.14 -0.99
C GLY A 21 12.54 -2.09 -0.70
N GLU A 22 12.42 -2.94 0.33
CA GLU A 22 13.40 -4.01 0.61
C GLU A 22 13.54 -5.01 -0.55
N MET A 23 12.48 -5.15 -1.34
CA MET A 23 12.41 -6.02 -2.51
C MET A 23 12.76 -5.30 -3.83
N ASP A 24 13.23 -4.05 -3.76
CA ASP A 24 13.63 -3.21 -4.90
C ASP A 24 12.50 -2.90 -5.90
N TYR A 25 11.24 -2.96 -5.47
CA TYR A 25 10.12 -2.55 -6.30
C TYR A 25 9.86 -1.03 -6.18
N PRO A 26 9.71 -0.31 -7.29
CA PRO A 26 9.43 1.13 -7.28
C PRO A 26 8.00 1.49 -6.87
N PHE A 27 7.06 0.53 -6.92
CA PHE A 27 5.66 0.75 -6.62
C PHE A 27 5.08 -0.32 -5.71
N PHE A 28 4.04 0.06 -4.98
CA PHE A 28 3.18 -0.86 -4.25
C PHE A 28 1.72 -0.49 -4.42
N ALA A 29 0.85 -1.49 -4.26
CA ALA A 29 -0.58 -1.38 -4.39
C ALA A 29 -1.28 -1.95 -3.17
N LEU A 30 -2.34 -1.27 -2.72
CA LEU A 30 -3.19 -1.69 -1.61
C LEU A 30 -4.59 -2.02 -2.11
N LYS A 31 -5.19 -3.08 -1.57
CA LYS A 31 -6.56 -3.52 -1.89
C LYS A 31 -7.29 -4.06 -0.66
N TYR A 32 -8.61 -3.93 -0.60
CA TYR A 32 -9.47 -4.45 0.46
C TYR A 32 -9.11 -4.01 1.90
N GLY A 33 -8.27 -2.99 2.08
CA GLY A 33 -7.85 -2.55 3.42
C GLY A 33 -6.73 -3.38 4.06
N PHE A 34 -6.26 -4.44 3.42
CA PHE A 34 -5.22 -5.33 3.99
C PHE A 34 -4.36 -6.08 2.97
N ILE A 35 -4.71 -6.09 1.68
CA ILE A 35 -3.86 -6.72 0.65
C ILE A 35 -2.79 -5.72 0.24
N CYS A 36 -1.54 -6.17 0.25
CA CYS A 36 -0.37 -5.47 -0.26
C CYS A 36 0.16 -6.19 -1.50
N SER A 37 0.61 -5.46 -2.52
CA SER A 37 1.22 -6.02 -3.73
C SER A 37 2.33 -5.10 -4.22
N CYS A 38 3.49 -5.64 -4.57
CA CYS A 38 4.61 -4.88 -5.11
C CYS A 38 4.62 -4.96 -6.65
N GLY A 39 5.10 -3.91 -7.32
CA GLY A 39 5.14 -3.86 -8.78
C GLY A 39 6.24 -2.96 -9.34
N ASN A 40 6.69 -3.28 -10.54
CA ASN A 40 7.68 -2.49 -11.29
C ASN A 40 7.08 -1.44 -12.21
N SER A 41 5.76 -1.46 -12.40
CA SER A 41 5.06 -0.57 -13.31
C SER A 41 3.63 -0.38 -12.82
N VAL A 42 3.06 0.77 -13.18
CA VAL A 42 1.65 1.06 -12.92
C VAL A 42 0.81 0.67 -14.14
N PRO A 43 -0.47 0.32 -13.96
CA PRO A 43 -1.42 0.14 -15.05
C PRO A 43 -1.54 1.42 -15.89
N ASP A 44 -1.96 1.25 -17.13
CA ASP A 44 -2.24 2.38 -18.03
C ASP A 44 -3.27 3.34 -17.42
N GLU A 45 -3.08 4.64 -17.67
CA GLU A 45 -3.95 5.71 -17.15
C GLU A 45 -5.42 5.57 -17.59
N SER A 46 -5.69 4.89 -18.71
CA SER A 46 -7.06 4.55 -19.12
C SER A 46 -7.81 3.66 -18.12
N ARG A 47 -7.09 2.98 -17.23
CA ARG A 47 -7.65 2.14 -16.15
C ARG A 47 -7.69 2.87 -14.81
N ARG A 48 -7.30 4.16 -14.77
CA ARG A 48 -7.36 4.97 -13.56
C ARG A 48 -8.82 5.19 -13.17
N ALA A 49 -9.17 4.71 -11.99
CA ALA A 49 -10.45 4.95 -11.37
C ALA A 49 -10.41 6.25 -10.54
N ASP A 50 -11.58 6.77 -10.18
CA ASP A 50 -11.66 7.91 -9.26
C ASP A 50 -11.08 7.56 -7.88
N ASP A 51 -10.34 8.49 -7.26
CA ASP A 51 -9.66 8.24 -5.98
C ASP A 51 -10.65 7.90 -4.85
N SER A 52 -11.93 8.29 -4.99
CA SER A 52 -13.00 7.92 -4.06
C SER A 52 -13.24 6.41 -4.02
N LEU A 53 -13.00 5.70 -5.13
CA LEU A 53 -13.12 4.24 -5.22
C LEU A 53 -11.94 3.50 -4.55
N CYS A 54 -10.89 4.22 -4.20
CA CYS A 54 -9.67 3.76 -3.55
C CYS A 54 -9.56 4.26 -2.09
N SER A 55 -10.70 4.57 -1.45
CA SER A 55 -10.78 5.17 -0.12
C SER A 55 -11.20 4.21 1.00
N THR A 56 -11.08 2.90 0.79
CA THR A 56 -11.29 1.89 1.84
C THR A 56 -10.26 2.11 2.96
N PRO A 57 -10.70 2.26 4.22
CA PRO A 57 -9.78 2.43 5.34
C PRO A 57 -8.94 1.16 5.53
N CYS A 58 -7.70 1.36 5.97
CA CYS A 58 -6.86 0.25 6.41
C CYS A 58 -7.53 -0.50 7.57
N ARG A 59 -7.40 -1.83 7.59
CA ARG A 59 -7.96 -2.67 8.68
C ARG A 59 -7.29 -2.41 10.03
N SER A 60 -6.11 -1.79 10.00
CA SER A 60 -5.33 -1.48 11.19
C SER A 60 -5.79 -0.16 11.83
N PRO A 61 -5.94 -0.10 13.18
CA PRO A 61 -6.56 1.02 13.88
C PRO A 61 -5.78 2.34 13.85
N ASP A 62 -4.53 2.34 13.40
CA ASP A 62 -3.60 3.43 13.71
C ASP A 62 -3.52 4.58 12.71
N THR A 63 -4.12 4.47 11.52
CA THR A 63 -3.99 5.57 10.57
C THR A 63 -5.25 5.75 9.74
N ASN A 64 -5.67 7.00 9.57
CA ASN A 64 -6.69 7.44 8.61
C ASN A 64 -6.20 7.26 7.15
N SER A 65 -5.36 6.25 6.92
CA SER A 65 -4.74 5.91 5.66
C SER A 65 -5.72 5.15 4.79
N LYS A 66 -5.66 5.43 3.50
CA LYS A 66 -6.43 4.72 2.48
C LYS A 66 -5.65 3.47 2.07
N CYS A 67 -6.27 2.30 2.16
CA CYS A 67 -5.69 1.02 1.80
C CYS A 67 -6.42 0.37 0.62
N GLY A 68 -6.67 1.16 -0.43
CA GLY A 68 -7.28 0.68 -1.67
C GLY A 68 -8.79 0.77 -1.68
N GLY A 69 -9.40 -0.05 -2.53
CA GLY A 69 -10.83 -0.25 -2.66
C GLY A 69 -11.18 -1.74 -2.65
N ASP A 70 -12.48 -2.07 -2.66
CA ASP A 70 -12.91 -3.45 -2.80
C ASP A 70 -12.57 -4.02 -4.18
N LEU A 71 -12.83 -3.26 -5.24
CA LEU A 71 -12.52 -3.68 -6.62
C LEU A 71 -11.38 -2.89 -7.25
N HIS A 72 -10.87 -1.89 -6.54
CA HIS A 72 -9.85 -0.97 -7.04
C HIS A 72 -8.60 -1.05 -6.17
N GLN A 73 -7.45 -0.91 -6.81
CA GLN A 73 -6.16 -0.91 -6.15
C GLN A 73 -5.65 0.53 -6.05
N ALA A 74 -5.27 0.95 -4.85
CA ALA A 74 -4.59 2.23 -4.66
C ALA A 74 -3.10 2.00 -4.86
N ILE A 75 -2.51 2.64 -5.87
CA ILE A 75 -1.11 2.47 -6.23
C ILE A 75 -0.32 3.67 -5.72
N PHE A 76 0.82 3.38 -5.11
CA PHE A 76 1.71 4.35 -4.50
C PHE A 76 3.15 4.09 -4.94
N TRP A 77 3.95 5.14 -4.91
CA TRP A 77 5.40 5.03 -5.07
C TRP A 77 6.01 4.54 -3.77
N VAL A 78 6.99 3.65 -3.86
CA VAL A 78 7.81 3.29 -2.70
C VAL A 78 8.68 4.48 -2.32
N SER A 79 8.63 4.87 -1.04
CA SER A 79 9.32 6.05 -0.51
C SER A 79 10.82 5.79 -0.35
N GLU A 80 11.20 4.57 0.04
CA GLU A 80 12.60 4.21 0.30
C GLU A 80 13.24 3.53 -0.91
N ARG A 81 13.64 4.34 -1.90
CA ARG A 81 14.78 3.98 -2.75
C ARG A 81 16.07 4.24 -1.97
N GLY A 82 16.41 3.33 -1.07
CA GLY A 82 17.69 3.24 -0.37
C GLY A 82 18.18 4.51 0.35
N GLN A 83 18.12 4.50 1.69
CA GLN A 83 19.12 5.17 2.54
C GLN A 83 19.53 4.23 3.67
#